data_AF-A0A7Y5WHP9-F1
#
_entry.id   AF-A0A7Y5WHP9-F1
#
_cell.length_a   1.000
_cell.length_b   1.000
_cell.length_c   1.000
_cell.angle_alpha   90.00
_cell.angle_beta   90.00
_cell.angle_gamma   90.00
#
_symmetry.space_group_name_H-M   'P 1'
#
loop_
_entity.id
_entity.type
_entity.pdbx_description
1 polymer ?
#
loop_
_entity_poly.entity_id
_entity_poly.type
_entity_poly.pdbx_seq_one_letter_code
_entity_poly.pdbx_strand_id
1 'polypeptide(L)'
;WVAAAIGSQTAAGLQLGTQLPVMAIGGFNGSDPSPTLAQFQQYVADGRIHYFAGGGRGFGNQNGGSSASSEISSWVQQNFASVGIDGSTFYDLTQPVSSAQ
;
A
#
# COMPACT_ATOMS: atom_id res chain seq x y z
N TRP A 1 7.80 5.65 -7.01
CA TRP A 1 7.71 5.40 -5.56
C TRP A 1 8.11 3.99 -5.30
N VAL A 2 8.95 3.78 -4.29
CA VAL A 2 9.39 2.41 -3.95
C VAL A 2 8.29 1.66 -3.24
N ALA A 3 7.49 2.35 -2.43
CA ALA A 3 6.36 1.76 -1.74
C ALA A 3 5.16 2.72 -1.69
N ALA A 4 3.99 2.18 -1.42
CA ALA A 4 2.80 2.93 -1.01
C ALA A 4 2.30 2.42 0.34
N ALA A 5 1.80 3.31 1.18
CA ALA A 5 1.31 2.98 2.52
C ALA A 5 0.05 3.78 2.85
N ILE A 6 -0.87 3.17 3.61
CA ILE A 6 -2.06 3.87 4.12
C ILE A 6 -1.63 4.79 5.26
N GLY A 7 -1.99 6.06 5.16
CA GLY A 7 -1.63 7.08 6.13
C GLY A 7 -0.25 7.70 5.88
N SER A 8 -0.15 9.03 6.01
CA SER A 8 1.11 9.75 5.84
C SER A 8 2.13 9.44 6.93
N GLN A 9 1.68 9.07 8.13
CA GLN A 9 2.55 8.68 9.24
C GLN A 9 3.33 7.41 8.91
N THR A 10 2.65 6.40 8.38
CA THR A 10 3.25 5.14 7.93
C THR A 10 4.21 5.38 6.76
N ALA A 11 3.78 6.18 5.77
CA ALA A 11 4.60 6.53 4.63
C ALA A 11 5.88 7.27 5.05
N ALA A 12 5.79 8.20 6.00
CA ALA A 12 6.94 8.93 6.54
C ALA A 12 7.93 7.98 7.24
N GLY A 13 7.45 7.04 8.06
CA GLY A 13 8.30 6.05 8.71
C GLY A 13 9.08 5.19 7.71
N LEU A 14 8.40 4.71 6.68
CA LEU A 14 9.04 3.94 5.60
C LEU A 14 10.02 4.78 4.78
N GLN A 15 9.68 6.03 4.49
CA GLN A 15 10.57 6.94 3.77
C GLN A 15 11.84 7.24 4.57
N LEU A 16 11.77 7.36 5.89
CA LEU A 16 12.95 7.54 6.75
C LEU A 16 13.82 6.27 6.77
N GLY A 17 13.22 5.09 6.87
CA GLY A 17 13.95 3.83 6.90
C GLY A 17 14.57 3.43 5.56
N THR A 18 13.84 3.65 4.46
CA THR A 18 14.29 3.29 3.11
C THR A 18 15.09 4.39 2.43
N GLN A 19 15.00 5.64 2.91
CA GLN A 19 15.51 6.85 2.27
C GLN A 19 15.00 7.06 0.83
N LEU A 20 13.88 6.42 0.49
CA LEU A 20 13.32 6.38 -0.85
C LEU A 20 11.88 6.92 -0.83
N PRO A 21 11.37 7.45 -1.97
CA PRO A 21 10.06 8.09 -2.01
C PRO A 21 8.93 7.07 -1.81
N VAL A 22 8.10 7.30 -0.78
CA VAL A 22 6.94 6.48 -0.43
C VAL A 22 5.66 7.28 -0.67
N MET A 23 4.66 6.67 -1.31
CA MET A 23 3.35 7.28 -1.54
C MET A 23 2.44 7.08 -0.33
N ALA A 24 1.87 8.17 0.20
CA ALA A 24 0.82 8.11 1.21
C ALA A 24 -0.55 7.94 0.53
N ILE A 25 -1.34 6.98 1.00
CA ILE A 25 -2.72 6.74 0.57
C ILE A 25 -3.67 7.22 1.67
N GLY A 26 -4.65 8.03 1.28
CA GLY A 26 -5.69 8.53 2.17
C GLY A 26 -5.24 9.60 3.15
N GLY A 27 -4.19 10.36 2.85
CA GLY A 27 -3.77 11.48 3.68
C GLY A 27 -3.25 11.07 5.06
N PHE A 28 -3.43 11.92 6.07
CA PHE A 28 -2.80 11.72 7.39
C PHE A 28 -3.24 10.44 8.11
N ASN A 29 -4.55 10.12 8.06
CA ASN A 29 -5.15 8.99 8.76
C ASN A 29 -5.72 7.91 7.81
N GLY A 30 -5.51 8.02 6.51
CA GLY A 30 -6.14 7.13 5.53
C GLY A 30 -7.55 7.57 5.10
N SER A 31 -8.08 8.69 5.60
CA SER A 31 -9.46 9.16 5.37
C SER A 31 -9.67 9.95 4.08
N ASP A 32 -8.62 10.41 3.42
CA ASP A 32 -8.78 11.09 2.13
C ASP A 32 -9.16 10.07 1.03
N PRO A 33 -10.05 10.42 0.09
CA PRO A 33 -10.43 9.55 -1.01
C PRO A 33 -9.37 9.55 -2.14
N SER A 34 -8.09 9.71 -1.82
CA SER A 34 -7.01 9.88 -2.79
C SER A 34 -5.77 9.07 -2.43
N PRO A 35 -5.14 8.38 -3.41
CA PRO A 35 -5.64 8.12 -4.77
C PRO A 35 -6.89 7.21 -4.80
N THR A 36 -7.62 7.20 -5.91
CA THR A 36 -8.70 6.22 -6.13
C THR A 36 -8.12 4.84 -6.49
N LEU A 37 -8.91 3.77 -6.38
CA LEU A 37 -8.47 2.42 -6.80
C LEU A 37 -7.98 2.41 -8.25
N ALA A 38 -8.71 3.03 -9.17
CA ALA A 38 -8.34 3.07 -10.58
C ALA A 38 -7.00 3.80 -10.81
N GLN A 39 -6.78 4.92 -10.11
CA GLN A 39 -5.50 5.64 -10.18
C GLN A 39 -4.36 4.81 -9.61
N PHE A 40 -4.60 4.12 -8.49
CA PHE A 40 -3.61 3.24 -7.89
C PHE A 40 -3.22 2.10 -8.83
N GLN A 41 -4.21 1.44 -9.44
CA GLN A 41 -4.00 0.41 -10.45
C GLN A 41 -3.18 0.92 -11.63
N GLN A 42 -3.48 2.12 -12.12
CA GLN A 42 -2.70 2.76 -13.19
C GLN A 42 -1.24 2.96 -12.75
N TYR A 43 -1.00 3.42 -11.53
CA TYR A 43 0.37 3.61 -11.02
C TYR A 43 1.15 2.30 -10.88
N VAL A 44 0.46 1.21 -10.53
CA VAL A 44 1.08 -0.13 -10.51
C VAL A 44 1.39 -0.59 -11.93
N ALA A 45 0.43 -0.47 -12.86
CA ALA A 45 0.60 -0.86 -14.25
C ALA A 45 1.71 -0.06 -14.96
N ASP A 46 1.82 1.24 -14.65
CA ASP A 46 2.88 2.13 -15.14
C ASP A 46 4.24 1.85 -14.47
N GLY A 47 4.33 0.92 -13.51
CA GLY A 47 5.55 0.64 -12.75
C GLY A 47 6.00 1.79 -11.85
N ARG A 48 5.08 2.70 -11.48
CA ARG A 48 5.38 3.83 -10.60
C ARG A 48 5.40 3.44 -9.12
N ILE A 49 4.80 2.30 -8.75
CA ILE A 49 4.77 1.79 -7.36
C ILE A 49 5.18 0.33 -7.39
N HIS A 50 6.17 -0.03 -6.58
CA HIS A 50 6.75 -1.38 -6.58
C HIS A 50 6.26 -2.21 -5.39
N TYR A 51 6.10 -1.60 -4.22
CA TYR A 51 5.63 -2.28 -3.02
C TYR A 51 4.40 -1.60 -2.41
N PHE A 52 3.56 -2.36 -1.74
CA PHE A 52 2.49 -1.84 -0.89
C PHE A 52 2.69 -2.34 0.54
N ALA A 53 2.74 -1.42 1.50
CA ALA A 53 2.83 -1.77 2.91
C ALA A 53 1.44 -2.20 3.41
N GLY A 54 1.29 -3.52 3.59
CA GLY A 54 0.09 -4.08 4.18
C GLY A 54 0.03 -3.77 5.65
N GLY A 55 -1.10 -3.24 6.12
CA GLY A 55 -1.32 -2.99 7.55
C GLY A 55 -1.13 -4.29 8.34
N GLY A 56 0.07 -4.49 8.90
CA GLY A 56 0.35 -5.58 9.81
C GLY A 56 -0.54 -5.44 11.04
N ARG A 57 -0.92 -6.59 11.62
CA ARG A 57 -1.80 -6.79 12.78
C ARG A 57 -1.47 -5.98 14.07
N GLY A 58 -0.50 -5.07 14.03
CA GLY A 58 -0.10 -4.21 15.15
C GLY A 58 -0.40 -2.72 14.99
N PHE A 59 -0.83 -2.24 13.82
CA PHE A 59 -1.01 -0.80 13.59
C PHE A 59 -2.46 -0.45 13.29
N GLY A 60 -3.24 -0.40 14.37
CA GLY A 60 -4.46 0.39 14.45
C GLY A 60 -5.70 -0.27 13.88
N ASN A 61 -6.60 -0.66 14.78
CA ASN A 61 -8.04 -0.45 14.63
C ASN A 61 -8.34 1.05 14.39
N GLN A 62 -7.79 1.65 13.34
CA GLN A 62 -8.19 2.96 12.90
C GLN A 62 -9.36 2.76 11.96
N ASN A 63 -10.53 2.89 12.57
CA ASN A 63 -11.82 3.19 11.98
C ASN A 63 -11.79 4.50 11.16
N GLY A 64 -10.78 4.66 10.29
CA GLY A 64 -10.37 5.91 9.65
C GLY A 64 -9.80 5.74 8.24
N GLY A 65 -9.84 4.52 7.68
CA GLY A 65 -9.59 4.31 6.26
C GLY A 65 -10.79 4.80 5.44
N SER A 66 -10.54 5.61 4.41
CA SER A 66 -11.51 5.92 3.37
C SER A 66 -11.91 4.64 2.64
N SER A 67 -13.08 4.66 2.02
CA SER A 67 -13.55 3.57 1.15
C SER A 67 -12.46 3.21 0.12
N ALA A 68 -11.83 4.22 -0.48
CA ALA A 68 -10.75 4.06 -1.45
C ALA A 68 -9.52 3.32 -0.88
N SER A 69 -9.07 3.65 0.32
CA SER A 69 -7.93 2.98 0.96
C SER A 69 -8.22 1.50 1.24
N SER A 70 -9.46 1.21 1.63
CA SER A 70 -9.92 -0.17 1.89
C SER A 70 -10.02 -0.97 0.59
N GLU A 71 -10.55 -0.36 -0.47
CA GLU A 71 -10.63 -0.96 -1.81
C GLU A 71 -9.24 -1.26 -2.38
N ILE A 72 -8.28 -0.32 -2.26
CA ILE A 72 -6.89 -0.53 -2.68
C ILE A 72 -6.25 -1.68 -1.92
N SER A 73 -6.38 -1.70 -0.59
CA SER A 73 -5.82 -2.76 0.24
C SER A 73 -6.38 -4.13 -0.15
N SER A 74 -7.71 -4.23 -0.32
CA SER A 74 -8.37 -5.47 -0.72
C SER A 74 -7.93 -5.93 -2.12
N TRP A 75 -7.86 -5.01 -3.08
CA TRP A 75 -7.37 -5.33 -4.42
C TRP A 75 -5.92 -5.82 -4.40
N VAL A 76 -5.03 -5.16 -3.65
CA VAL A 76 -3.63 -5.58 -3.54
C VAL A 76 -3.52 -6.98 -2.94
N GLN A 77 -4.23 -7.24 -1.84
CA GLN A 77 -4.23 -8.53 -1.16
C GLN A 77 -4.73 -9.69 -2.05
N GLN A 78 -5.63 -9.39 -2.97
CA GLN A 78 -6.17 -10.38 -3.91
C GLN A 78 -5.27 -10.62 -5.12
N ASN A 79 -4.50 -9.60 -5.54
CA ASN A 79 -3.76 -9.63 -6.81
C ASN A 79 -2.24 -9.82 -6.64
N PHE A 80 -1.69 -9.63 -5.43
CA PHE A 80 -0.24 -9.70 -5.19
C PHE A 80 0.12 -10.54 -3.97
N ALA A 81 1.33 -11.10 -3.98
CA ALA A 81 1.83 -11.92 -2.90
C ALA A 81 2.34 -11.04 -1.75
N SER A 82 2.08 -11.46 -0.51
CA SER A 82 2.68 -10.82 0.65
C SER A 82 4.12 -11.28 0.87
N VAL A 83 4.99 -10.35 1.21
CA VAL A 83 6.40 -10.55 1.53
C VAL A 83 6.66 -9.97 2.93
N GLY A 84 7.33 -10.73 3.79
CA GLY A 84 7.76 -10.27 5.10
C GLY A 84 9.14 -9.64 5.03
N ILE A 85 9.27 -8.36 5.38
CA ILE A 85 10.55 -7.63 5.43
C ILE A 85 10.69 -7.05 6.83
N ASP A 86 11.73 -7.46 7.56
CA ASP A 86 12.03 -6.97 8.92
C ASP A 86 10.83 -6.99 9.89
N GLY A 87 10.03 -8.06 9.83
CA GLY A 87 8.84 -8.24 10.68
C GLY A 87 7.61 -7.42 10.25
N SER A 88 7.70 -6.69 9.13
CA SER A 88 6.59 -5.96 8.50
C SER A 88 6.09 -6.69 7.25
N THR A 89 4.77 -6.63 7.00
CA THR A 89 4.15 -7.24 5.81
C THR A 89 4.09 -6.22 4.68
N PHE A 90 4.68 -6.56 3.54
CA PHE A 90 4.54 -5.82 2.28
C PHE A 90 3.89 -6.71 1.23
N TYR A 91 3.45 -6.12 0.13
CA TYR A 91 2.96 -6.80 -1.05
C TYR A 91 3.79 -6.34 -2.24
N ASP A 92 4.33 -7.27 -3.02
CA ASP A 92 5.13 -6.96 -4.21
C ASP A 92 4.20 -6.70 -5.40
N LEU A 93 4.08 -5.43 -5.80
CA LEU A 93 3.21 -5.00 -6.90
C LEU A 93 3.82 -5.28 -8.28
N THR A 94 5.07 -5.72 -8.34
CA THR A 94 5.74 -6.11 -9.58
C THR A 94 5.51 -7.58 -9.91
N GLN A 95 5.05 -8.37 -8.94
CA GLN A 95 4.78 -9.80 -9.09
C GLN A 95 3.31 -10.08 -8.76
N PRO A 96 2.40 -9.96 -9.73
CA PRO A 96 1.04 -10.42 -9.54
C PRO A 96 1.07 -11.89 -9.15
N VAL A 97 0.22 -12.29 -8.18
CA VAL A 97 -0.03 -13.71 -7.97
C VAL A 97 -0.68 -14.20 -9.25
N SER A 98 0.10 -14.87 -10.10
CA SER A 98 -0.46 -15.65 -11.18
C SER A 98 -1.54 -16.53 -10.53
N SER A 99 -2.80 -16.25 -10.82
CA SER A 99 -3.86 -17.22 -10.64
C SER A 99 -3.42 -18.42 -11.47
N ALA A 100 -2.78 -19.39 -10.82
CA ALA A 100 -2.54 -20.67 -11.43
C ALA A 100 -3.91 -21.17 -11.89
N GLN A 101 -4.02 -21.24 -13.21
CA GLN A 101 -5.13 -21.73 -14.01
C GLN A 101 -5.69 -23.05 -13.48
#